data_AF-A0A7S3UCB0-F1
#
_entry.id   AF-A0A7S3UCB0-F1
#
_cell.length_a   1.000
_cell.length_b   1.000
_cell.length_c   1.000
_cell.angle_alpha   90.00
_cell.angle_beta   90.00
_cell.angle_gamma   90.00
#
_symmetry.space_group_name_H-M   'P 1'
#
loop_
_entity.id
_entity.type
_entity.pdbx_description
1 polymer ?
#
loop_
_entity_poly.entity_id
_entity_poly.type
_entity_poly.pdbx_seq_one_letter_code
_entity_poly.pdbx_strand_id
1 'polypeptide(L)'
;SHHRVVRCRHRRRNGSWSYAMRTPKQAKASRGKKKKKQNASNGTKKDQQNSIGDGNARVWRPGVDPIEDGEQLDYDPTTYDFLHAMRVEWPCLSFDVLRDEKGEGRTAFPHEMRLVAGTQADAGGKNALVVAKLTNLHQGKHGKKAAQKADDSDEEMESSDSEDEEDTEEERPRLHARMVTHSGGVNRIRAMKQMPSVVATWSETGHVQVWDLRNQVQAIEEEVPEDATKPKGTVHMAPAHVFSGHKEEGFALDWSPVVEGRLLSGDCKWAIHLWERGEGGRWMVDRTPFHGHQASVEDLQWSPTEGNVFASCSVDKTIKIWDTREKKRPALGIQASETDINVISWNHIATPMLASGDDHGILRIWDLRNFTEGGHVAYFKYHTGPVTSVEWSPFESSSLASSSEDHQVAVWDLAVERDAEEEAEAMQVNEGQAEAPDELPAQLMFVHQGQKDVKELHWHPQIPGALVTTSSDGFNIYKPSNVGPEV
;
A
#
# COMPACT_ATOMS: atom_id res chain seq x y z
N SER A 1 -6.11 -10.77 23.73
CA SER A 1 -5.09 -11.76 23.30
C SER A 1 -4.32 -11.17 22.13
N HIS A 2 -3.33 -10.33 22.41
CA HIS A 2 -2.58 -9.62 21.38
C HIS A 2 -1.46 -10.53 20.87
N HIS A 3 -1.79 -11.50 20.02
CA HIS A 3 -0.76 -12.25 19.35
C HIS A 3 -0.08 -11.33 18.33
N ARG A 4 1.12 -10.86 18.67
CA ARG A 4 2.07 -10.25 17.72
C ARG A 4 2.48 -11.33 16.74
N VAL A 5 1.91 -11.34 15.55
CA VAL A 5 2.22 -12.39 14.56
C VAL A 5 2.89 -11.78 13.34
N VAL A 6 4.22 -11.65 13.41
CA VAL A 6 5.05 -11.72 12.21
C VAL A 6 5.26 -13.21 11.99
N ARG A 7 4.60 -13.84 11.01
CA ARG A 7 4.91 -15.23 10.63
C ARG A 7 5.22 -15.29 9.14
N CYS A 8 6.49 -15.53 8.85
CA CYS A 8 6.96 -16.03 7.56
C CYS A 8 7.56 -17.42 7.80
N ARG A 9 7.30 -18.37 6.89
CA ARG A 9 7.81 -19.75 6.94
C ARG A 9 8.99 -19.92 5.97
N HIS A 10 9.98 -20.71 6.36
CA HIS A 10 11.08 -21.15 5.49
C HIS A 10 10.68 -22.29 4.56
N ARG A 11 11.17 -22.29 3.31
CA ARG A 11 11.12 -23.47 2.41
C ARG A 11 12.52 -23.84 1.91
N ARG A 12 12.98 -25.07 2.21
CA ARG A 12 14.18 -25.66 1.57
C ARG A 12 13.82 -26.29 0.22
N ARG A 13 14.61 -26.01 -0.82
CA ARG A 13 14.37 -26.48 -2.19
C ARG A 13 14.90 -27.91 -2.39
N ASN A 14 14.03 -28.81 -2.84
CA ASN A 14 14.40 -30.05 -3.53
C ASN A 14 13.47 -30.25 -4.74
N GLY A 15 14.06 -30.52 -5.92
CA GLY A 15 13.35 -31.03 -7.09
C GLY A 15 13.23 -30.05 -8.26
N SER A 16 13.90 -30.40 -9.36
CA SER A 16 13.85 -29.75 -10.67
C SER A 16 12.44 -29.78 -11.26
N TRP A 17 12.00 -28.68 -11.88
CA TRP A 17 10.93 -28.69 -12.87
C TRP A 17 11.41 -28.00 -14.15
N SER A 18 11.57 -28.81 -15.19
CA SER A 18 11.68 -28.38 -16.58
C SER A 18 10.28 -28.24 -17.16
N TYR A 19 9.92 -27.10 -17.75
CA TYR A 19 8.95 -27.07 -18.85
C TYR A 19 9.29 -25.97 -19.87
N ALA A 20 8.95 -26.30 -21.10
CA ALA A 20 9.57 -25.85 -22.32
C ALA A 20 9.05 -24.48 -22.80
N MET A 21 9.97 -23.59 -23.18
CA MET A 21 9.68 -22.54 -24.15
C MET A 21 10.22 -22.93 -25.53
N ARG A 22 9.30 -23.15 -26.46
CA ARG A 22 9.56 -23.11 -27.91
C ARG A 22 9.83 -21.66 -28.29
N THR A 23 11.05 -21.36 -28.71
CA THR A 23 11.38 -20.12 -29.42
C THR A 23 11.57 -20.40 -30.92
N PRO A 24 11.11 -19.52 -31.82
CA PRO A 24 11.56 -19.52 -33.21
C PRO A 24 12.68 -18.48 -33.37
N LYS A 25 13.88 -18.91 -33.78
CA LYS A 25 14.63 -18.29 -34.89
C LYS A 25 16.02 -18.93 -35.11
N GLN A 26 16.26 -19.20 -36.39
CA GLN A 26 17.53 -19.16 -37.13
C GLN A 26 18.69 -20.06 -36.69
N ALA A 27 18.91 -21.08 -37.51
CA ALA A 27 20.09 -21.91 -37.56
C ALA A 27 21.30 -21.16 -38.16
N LYS A 28 22.45 -21.26 -37.48
CA LYS A 28 23.77 -21.34 -38.11
C LYS A 28 24.50 -22.58 -37.57
N ALA A 29 25.17 -23.26 -38.49
CA ALA A 29 25.73 -24.59 -38.34
C ALA A 29 27.03 -24.64 -37.50
N SER A 30 27.29 -25.78 -36.83
CA SER A 30 28.39 -26.68 -37.21
C SER A 30 28.49 -27.90 -36.29
N ARG A 31 29.08 -28.96 -36.86
CA ARG A 31 29.17 -30.36 -36.42
C ARG A 31 30.29 -30.58 -35.39
N GLY A 32 30.13 -31.58 -34.52
CA GLY A 32 31.24 -32.22 -33.81
C GLY A 32 30.80 -33.42 -32.96
N LYS A 33 31.50 -34.56 -33.05
CA LYS A 33 31.05 -35.91 -32.66
C LYS A 33 31.49 -36.34 -31.25
N LYS A 34 30.58 -37.07 -30.59
CA LYS A 34 30.72 -38.30 -29.78
C LYS A 34 32.11 -38.67 -29.20
N LYS A 35 32.13 -38.99 -27.90
CA LYS A 35 32.80 -40.20 -27.36
C LYS A 35 32.14 -40.70 -26.05
N LYS A 36 31.50 -41.88 -26.16
CA LYS A 36 31.54 -43.08 -25.29
C LYS A 36 32.18 -42.92 -23.88
N LYS A 37 31.65 -43.52 -22.80
CA LYS A 37 31.54 -44.98 -22.62
C LYS A 37 30.76 -45.38 -21.33
N GLN A 38 30.05 -46.51 -21.46
CA GLN A 38 29.92 -47.65 -20.54
C GLN A 38 28.86 -47.70 -19.41
N ASN A 39 27.89 -48.57 -19.67
CA ASN A 39 26.97 -49.25 -18.74
C ASN A 39 27.67 -50.37 -17.95
N ALA A 40 27.11 -50.63 -16.76
CA ALA A 40 26.80 -51.93 -16.11
C ALA A 40 27.09 -51.81 -14.60
N SER A 41 26.30 -52.28 -13.64
CA SER A 41 25.03 -53.02 -13.61
C SER A 41 24.62 -53.22 -12.14
N ASN A 42 23.32 -53.34 -11.90
CA ASN A 42 22.64 -54.04 -10.79
C ASN A 42 22.69 -53.49 -9.35
N GLY A 43 21.49 -53.24 -8.81
CA GLY A 43 21.25 -53.12 -7.38
C GLY A 43 19.83 -52.66 -7.03
N THR A 44 18.88 -53.60 -7.11
CA THR A 44 17.63 -53.69 -6.30
C THR A 44 16.82 -52.44 -5.97
N LYS A 45 15.58 -52.41 -6.52
CA LYS A 45 14.46 -51.60 -6.04
C LYS A 45 14.24 -51.84 -4.54
N LYS A 46 14.32 -50.78 -3.74
CA LYS A 46 13.57 -50.63 -2.49
C LYS A 46 12.73 -49.38 -2.66
N ASP A 47 11.41 -49.58 -2.63
CA ASP A 47 10.43 -48.52 -2.45
C ASP A 47 10.75 -47.83 -1.11
N GLN A 48 11.24 -46.60 -1.17
CA GLN A 48 11.22 -45.68 -0.04
C GLN A 48 10.10 -44.68 -0.31
N GLN A 49 9.02 -44.83 0.45
CA GLN A 49 8.15 -43.73 0.82
C GLN A 49 9.05 -42.57 1.27
N ASN A 50 9.15 -41.53 0.45
CA ASN A 50 9.58 -40.22 0.93
C ASN A 50 8.40 -39.67 1.72
N SER A 51 8.35 -40.02 3.01
CA SER A 51 7.74 -39.16 4.01
C SER A 51 8.41 -37.80 3.87
N ILE A 52 7.67 -36.81 3.37
CA ILE A 52 8.06 -35.41 3.46
C ILE A 52 8.12 -35.14 4.96
N GLY A 53 9.34 -35.07 5.50
CA GLY A 53 9.56 -34.68 6.87
C GLY A 53 8.99 -33.28 7.05
N ASP A 54 8.01 -33.18 7.94
CA ASP A 54 7.47 -31.93 8.46
C ASP A 54 8.61 -31.22 9.21
N GLY A 55 9.37 -30.42 8.46
CA GLY A 55 10.42 -29.58 9.02
C GLY A 55 9.75 -28.40 9.68
N ASN A 56 9.75 -28.37 11.02
CA ASN A 56 9.23 -27.27 11.85
C ASN A 56 9.49 -25.92 11.19
N ALA A 57 8.44 -25.32 10.63
CA ALA A 57 8.52 -24.02 9.99
C ALA A 57 8.80 -22.97 11.08
N ARG A 58 9.99 -22.38 11.06
CA ARG A 58 10.39 -21.35 12.03
C ARG A 58 9.93 -19.98 11.54
N VAL A 59 9.47 -19.16 12.48
CA VAL A 59 9.13 -17.76 12.27
C VAL A 59 10.39 -16.96 12.00
N TRP A 60 10.42 -16.26 10.85
CA TRP A 60 11.49 -15.31 10.55
C TRP A 60 11.32 -14.00 11.31
N ARG A 61 12.38 -13.53 11.97
CA ARG A 61 12.40 -12.27 12.73
C ARG A 61 13.21 -11.19 11.99
N PRO A 62 12.59 -10.04 11.64
CA PRO A 62 13.31 -8.93 11.03
C PRO A 62 14.50 -8.47 11.86
N GLY A 63 15.65 -8.25 11.22
CA GLY A 63 16.87 -7.75 11.87
C GLY A 63 17.63 -8.78 12.73
N VAL A 64 17.06 -9.96 12.99
CA VAL A 64 17.68 -11.01 13.80
C VAL A 64 18.05 -12.23 12.98
N ASP A 65 17.14 -12.70 12.14
CA ASP A 65 17.37 -13.91 11.35
C ASP A 65 17.84 -13.51 9.93
N PRO A 66 19.09 -13.81 9.52
CA PRO A 66 19.56 -13.50 8.17
C PRO A 66 18.85 -14.40 7.14
N ILE A 67 18.66 -13.89 5.92
CA ILE A 67 18.19 -14.68 4.78
C ILE A 67 19.43 -15.18 4.03
N GLU A 68 19.63 -16.49 3.97
CA GLU A 68 20.79 -17.07 3.27
C GLU A 68 20.58 -17.09 1.74
N ASP A 69 21.68 -17.19 0.98
CA ASP A 69 21.65 -17.25 -0.48
C ASP A 69 20.78 -18.40 -1.00
N GLY A 70 19.65 -18.05 -1.63
CA GLY A 70 18.69 -19.01 -2.19
C GLY A 70 17.53 -19.36 -1.27
N GLU A 71 17.46 -18.80 -0.07
CA GLU A 71 16.27 -18.84 0.78
C GLU A 71 15.22 -17.84 0.30
N GLN A 72 13.95 -18.22 0.40
CA GLN A 72 12.81 -17.35 0.15
C GLN A 72 11.88 -17.43 1.35
N LEU A 73 11.43 -16.26 1.80
CA LEU A 73 10.37 -16.17 2.79
C LEU A 73 9.05 -16.52 2.11
N ASP A 74 8.32 -17.46 2.71
CA ASP A 74 6.91 -17.68 2.42
C ASP A 74 6.08 -16.97 3.48
N TYR A 75 4.88 -16.50 3.13
CA TYR A 75 4.02 -15.83 4.11
C TYR A 75 3.19 -16.88 4.89
N ASP A 76 2.83 -16.58 6.14
CA ASP A 76 1.86 -17.39 6.87
C ASP A 76 0.44 -16.87 6.60
N PRO A 77 -0.42 -17.63 5.89
CA PRO A 77 -1.75 -17.15 5.54
C PRO A 77 -2.69 -16.99 6.75
N THR A 78 -2.34 -17.49 7.95
CA THR A 78 -3.11 -17.25 9.19
C THR A 78 -3.01 -15.82 9.72
N THR A 79 -2.04 -15.06 9.22
CA THR A 79 -1.79 -13.67 9.63
C THR A 79 -2.68 -12.66 8.89
N TYR A 80 -3.48 -13.14 7.94
CA TYR A 80 -4.37 -12.34 7.12
C TYR A 80 -5.80 -12.89 7.18
N ASP A 81 -6.79 -12.01 7.36
CA ASP A 81 -8.19 -12.34 7.09
C ASP A 81 -8.37 -12.63 5.59
N PHE A 82 -7.69 -11.85 4.75
CA PHE A 82 -7.54 -12.09 3.31
C PHE A 82 -6.29 -11.38 2.78
N LEU A 83 -5.74 -11.90 1.67
CA LEU A 83 -4.66 -11.30 0.91
C LEU A 83 -4.87 -11.64 -0.57
N HIS A 84 -5.05 -10.61 -1.40
CA HIS A 84 -5.19 -10.72 -2.85
C HIS A 84 -4.11 -9.88 -3.53
N ALA A 85 -3.41 -10.47 -4.50
CA ALA A 85 -2.37 -9.80 -5.27
C ALA A 85 -2.85 -9.54 -6.70
N MET A 86 -2.79 -8.28 -7.15
CA MET A 86 -3.16 -7.86 -8.49
C MET A 86 -1.90 -7.42 -9.25
N ARG A 87 -1.56 -8.15 -10.32
CA ARG A 87 -0.46 -7.80 -11.22
C ARG A 87 -0.94 -6.79 -12.27
N VAL A 88 -0.10 -5.81 -12.54
CA VAL A 88 -0.35 -4.76 -13.54
C VAL A 88 0.74 -4.80 -14.62
N GLU A 89 0.42 -4.31 -15.82
CA GLU A 89 1.38 -4.21 -16.91
C GLU A 89 2.48 -3.19 -16.60
N TRP A 90 2.06 -2.04 -16.07
CA TRP A 90 2.94 -0.94 -15.66
C TRP A 90 2.73 -0.65 -14.17
N PRO A 91 3.81 -0.47 -13.40
CA PRO A 91 3.70 -0.11 -11.99
C PRO A 91 3.02 1.25 -11.84
N CYS A 92 2.44 1.48 -10.66
CA CYS A 92 1.83 2.75 -10.31
C CYS A 92 2.63 3.34 -9.15
N LEU A 93 3.07 4.60 -9.24
CA LEU A 93 3.64 5.28 -8.06
C LEU A 93 2.56 5.64 -7.06
N SER A 94 1.36 5.89 -7.57
CA SER A 94 0.27 6.37 -6.76
C SER A 94 -1.08 5.85 -7.21
N PHE A 95 -1.97 5.70 -6.25
CA PHE A 95 -3.36 5.36 -6.41
C PHE A 95 -4.20 6.03 -5.32
N ASP A 96 -5.52 5.90 -5.43
CA ASP A 96 -6.46 6.29 -4.38
C ASP A 96 -7.64 5.31 -4.36
N VAL A 97 -8.19 5.05 -3.19
CA VAL A 97 -9.32 4.12 -3.00
C VAL A 97 -10.63 4.90 -3.08
N LEU A 98 -11.47 4.53 -4.04
CA LEU A 98 -12.73 5.23 -4.28
C LEU A 98 -13.81 4.68 -3.34
N ARG A 99 -14.46 5.58 -2.60
CA ARG A 99 -15.66 5.25 -1.82
C ARG A 99 -16.82 4.85 -2.73
N ASP A 100 -17.63 3.91 -2.26
CA ASP A 100 -18.85 3.44 -2.92
C ASP A 100 -20.10 3.63 -2.04
N GLU A 101 -21.26 3.27 -2.58
CA GLU A 101 -22.57 3.41 -1.93
C GLU A 101 -22.95 2.19 -1.06
N LYS A 102 -22.05 1.24 -0.83
CA LYS A 102 -22.34 0.00 -0.05
C LYS A 102 -22.23 0.17 1.46
N GLY A 103 -22.00 1.40 1.94
CA GLY A 103 -21.93 1.74 3.35
C GLY A 103 -20.55 1.61 3.97
N GLU A 104 -20.44 2.08 5.21
CA GLU A 104 -19.22 2.12 6.02
C GLU A 104 -19.12 0.88 6.91
N GLY A 105 -17.91 0.54 7.37
CA GLY A 105 -17.71 -0.54 8.35
C GLY A 105 -18.00 -1.94 7.81
N ARG A 106 -17.75 -2.18 6.51
CA ARG A 106 -18.06 -3.46 5.86
C ARG A 106 -17.13 -4.57 6.36
N THR A 107 -17.70 -5.62 6.93
CA THR A 107 -16.96 -6.80 7.45
C THR A 107 -17.33 -8.11 6.75
N ALA A 108 -18.48 -8.17 6.07
CA ALA A 108 -18.96 -9.37 5.40
C ALA A 108 -18.26 -9.62 4.05
N PHE A 109 -17.88 -10.88 3.82
CA PHE A 109 -17.29 -11.36 2.57
C PHE A 109 -18.37 -11.85 1.57
N PRO A 110 -18.08 -11.86 0.26
CA PRO A 110 -16.87 -11.31 -0.38
C PRO A 110 -16.88 -9.78 -0.37
N HIS A 111 -15.69 -9.19 -0.22
CA HIS A 111 -15.50 -7.77 -0.39
C HIS A 111 -15.45 -7.37 -1.86
N GLU A 112 -15.75 -6.10 -2.10
CA GLU A 112 -15.45 -5.41 -3.34
C GLU A 112 -14.89 -4.02 -3.03
N MET A 113 -14.09 -3.50 -3.94
CA MET A 113 -13.49 -2.18 -3.83
C MET A 113 -13.31 -1.54 -5.21
N ARG A 114 -13.12 -0.22 -5.20
CA ARG A 114 -12.78 0.56 -6.38
C ARG A 114 -11.51 1.36 -6.11
N LEU A 115 -10.71 1.55 -7.14
CA LEU A 115 -9.53 2.40 -7.06
C LEU A 115 -9.32 3.17 -8.35
N VAL A 116 -8.57 4.28 -8.24
CA VAL A 116 -7.97 4.97 -9.37
C VAL A 116 -6.47 4.97 -9.22
N ALA A 117 -5.73 4.65 -10.26
CA ALA A 117 -4.27 4.61 -10.25
C ALA A 117 -3.68 5.30 -11.48
N GLY A 118 -2.44 5.77 -11.38
CA GLY A 118 -1.69 6.32 -12.49
C GLY A 118 -0.46 5.49 -12.80
N THR A 119 -0.28 5.11 -14.07
CA THR A 119 0.84 4.24 -14.48
C THR A 119 2.17 4.99 -14.61
N GLN A 120 3.27 4.24 -14.52
CA GLN A 120 4.62 4.60 -14.92
C GLN A 120 5.11 3.66 -16.03
N ALA A 121 4.82 4.01 -17.27
CA ALA A 121 5.22 3.25 -18.45
C ALA A 121 6.63 3.63 -18.94
N ASP A 122 7.26 2.72 -19.67
CA ASP A 122 8.58 2.92 -20.28
C ASP A 122 8.66 4.06 -21.32
N ALA A 123 7.51 4.54 -21.77
CA ALA A 123 7.38 5.62 -22.74
C ALA A 123 6.23 6.53 -22.35
N GLY A 124 6.48 7.85 -22.35
CA GLY A 124 5.52 8.85 -21.89
C GLY A 124 4.12 8.76 -22.52
N GLY A 125 4.01 8.36 -23.78
CA GLY A 125 2.73 8.20 -24.49
C GLY A 125 1.96 6.91 -24.23
N LYS A 126 2.49 6.00 -23.41
CA LYS A 126 1.81 4.75 -23.01
C LYS A 126 1.18 4.84 -21.62
N ASN A 127 1.36 5.96 -20.94
CA ASN A 127 0.80 6.15 -19.60
C ASN A 127 -0.73 6.28 -19.65
N ALA A 128 -1.37 5.87 -18.57
CA ALA A 128 -2.80 5.92 -18.42
C ALA A 128 -3.22 6.15 -16.96
N LEU A 129 -4.42 6.71 -16.83
CA LEU A 129 -5.21 6.62 -15.61
C LEU A 129 -6.04 5.34 -15.68
N VAL A 130 -6.00 4.54 -14.62
CA VAL A 130 -6.69 3.27 -14.50
C VAL A 130 -7.77 3.41 -13.45
N VAL A 131 -9.04 3.33 -13.84
CA VAL A 131 -10.18 3.22 -12.92
C VAL A 131 -10.57 1.75 -12.86
N ALA A 132 -10.53 1.15 -11.68
CA ALA A 132 -10.72 -0.28 -11.50
C ALA A 132 -11.74 -0.61 -10.41
N LYS A 133 -12.48 -1.70 -10.63
CA LYS A 133 -13.35 -2.37 -9.65
C LYS A 133 -12.86 -3.80 -9.47
N LEU A 134 -12.58 -4.17 -8.22
CA LEU A 134 -12.24 -5.53 -7.81
C LEU A 134 -13.43 -6.13 -7.08
N THR A 135 -13.88 -7.31 -7.50
CA THR A 135 -14.97 -8.07 -6.87
C THR A 135 -14.52 -9.48 -6.52
N ASN A 136 -15.33 -10.20 -5.74
CA ASN A 136 -15.02 -11.56 -5.27
C ASN A 136 -13.72 -11.61 -4.46
N LEU A 137 -13.48 -10.59 -3.63
CA LEU A 137 -12.38 -10.61 -2.66
C LEU A 137 -12.84 -11.44 -1.46
N HIS A 138 -12.72 -12.75 -1.58
CA HIS A 138 -13.12 -13.69 -0.53
C HIS A 138 -12.12 -13.71 0.63
N GLN A 139 -12.62 -14.18 1.78
CA GLN A 139 -11.79 -14.48 2.94
C GLN A 139 -10.76 -15.56 2.59
N GLY A 140 -9.54 -15.43 3.12
CA GLY A 140 -8.50 -16.44 2.97
C GLY A 140 -8.88 -17.76 3.64
N LYS A 141 -8.26 -18.87 3.20
CA LYS A 141 -8.52 -20.23 3.70
C LYS A 141 -8.46 -20.36 5.23
N HIS A 142 -7.62 -19.56 5.89
CA HIS A 142 -7.51 -19.56 7.35
C HIS A 142 -8.53 -18.67 8.07
N GLY A 143 -8.95 -17.54 7.49
CA GLY A 143 -10.02 -16.72 8.05
C GLY A 143 -11.34 -17.51 8.15
N LYS A 144 -11.63 -18.36 7.15
CA LYS A 144 -12.79 -19.29 7.17
C LYS A 144 -12.75 -20.24 8.38
N LYS A 145 -11.56 -20.79 8.71
CA LYS A 145 -11.37 -21.70 9.86
C LYS A 145 -11.46 -20.99 11.22
N ALA A 146 -11.03 -19.73 11.31
CA ALA A 146 -11.14 -18.93 12.53
C ALA A 146 -12.61 -18.55 12.83
N ALA A 147 -13.38 -18.18 11.80
CA ALA A 147 -14.81 -17.89 11.92
C ALA A 147 -15.62 -19.12 12.38
N GLN A 148 -15.32 -20.31 11.82
CA GLN A 148 -15.97 -21.56 12.24
C GLN A 148 -15.71 -21.91 13.72
N LYS A 149 -14.50 -21.66 14.23
CA LYS A 149 -14.17 -21.88 15.65
C LYS A 149 -14.84 -20.90 16.62
N ALA A 150 -15.28 -19.73 16.14
CA ALA A 150 -15.98 -18.75 16.98
C ALA A 150 -17.49 -19.04 17.09
N ASP A 151 -18.07 -19.73 16.11
CA ASP A 151 -19.50 -20.11 16.08
C ASP A 151 -19.77 -21.46 16.78
N ASP A 152 -18.78 -22.36 16.82
CA ASP A 152 -18.88 -23.66 17.51
C ASP A 152 -18.64 -23.52 19.03
N SER A 153 -19.67 -23.07 19.73
CA SER A 153 -19.80 -23.29 21.19
C SER A 153 -20.63 -24.52 21.57
N ASP A 154 -21.18 -25.26 20.60
CA ASP A 154 -21.74 -26.60 20.79
C ASP A 154 -22.05 -27.20 19.40
N GLU A 155 -21.19 -28.09 18.88
CA GLU A 155 -21.54 -29.39 18.28
C GLU A 155 -20.32 -30.08 17.65
N GLU A 156 -20.40 -31.41 17.55
CA GLU A 156 -19.28 -32.31 17.38
C GLU A 156 -18.63 -32.31 15.99
N MET A 157 -17.32 -32.61 16.00
CA MET A 157 -16.41 -32.68 14.87
C MET A 157 -16.86 -33.62 13.73
N GLU A 158 -16.97 -33.06 12.52
CA GLU A 158 -16.71 -33.77 11.25
C GLU A 158 -15.56 -33.04 10.55
N SER A 159 -14.33 -33.48 10.84
CA SER A 159 -13.10 -33.06 10.17
C SER A 159 -13.10 -33.56 8.72
N SER A 160 -13.77 -32.83 7.83
CA SER A 160 -13.54 -32.94 6.40
C SER A 160 -12.21 -32.27 6.08
N ASP A 161 -11.16 -33.09 6.04
CA ASP A 161 -9.83 -32.77 5.54
C ASP A 161 -9.97 -32.34 4.07
N SER A 162 -10.16 -31.04 3.81
CA SER A 162 -10.20 -30.47 2.47
C SER A 162 -8.78 -30.25 2.00
N GLU A 163 -8.12 -31.37 1.66
CA GLU A 163 -7.00 -31.38 0.74
C GLU A 163 -7.47 -30.73 -0.58
N ASP A 164 -6.85 -29.60 -0.94
CA ASP A 164 -6.84 -29.01 -2.28
C ASP A 164 -8.18 -28.88 -3.04
N GLU A 165 -9.18 -28.22 -2.44
CA GLU A 165 -10.19 -27.54 -3.27
C GLU A 165 -9.52 -26.31 -3.90
N GLU A 166 -9.19 -26.41 -5.19
CA GLU A 166 -8.88 -25.27 -6.05
C GLU A 166 -10.12 -24.36 -6.10
N ASP A 167 -9.95 -23.05 -5.85
CA ASP A 167 -11.06 -22.09 -5.92
C ASP A 167 -11.81 -22.26 -7.24
N THR A 168 -13.13 -22.40 -7.17
CA THR A 168 -13.96 -22.50 -8.38
C THR A 168 -13.78 -21.23 -9.23
N GLU A 169 -13.93 -21.32 -10.56
CA GLU A 169 -13.82 -20.13 -11.43
C GLU A 169 -14.81 -19.01 -11.05
N GLU A 170 -15.87 -19.35 -10.31
CA GLU A 170 -16.83 -18.37 -9.77
C GLU A 170 -16.30 -17.60 -8.55
N GLU A 171 -15.45 -18.24 -7.72
CA GLU A 171 -14.89 -17.65 -6.50
C GLU A 171 -13.60 -16.85 -6.73
N ARG A 172 -13.04 -16.89 -7.95
CA ARG A 172 -11.82 -16.13 -8.26
C ARG A 172 -12.07 -14.62 -8.24
N PRO A 173 -11.13 -13.82 -7.71
CA PRO A 173 -11.17 -12.37 -7.80
C PRO A 173 -11.32 -11.90 -9.24
N ARG A 174 -12.16 -10.89 -9.46
CA ARG A 174 -12.41 -10.33 -10.80
C ARG A 174 -12.02 -8.86 -10.84
N LEU A 175 -11.36 -8.47 -11.91
CA LEU A 175 -10.93 -7.09 -12.16
C LEU A 175 -11.69 -6.54 -13.38
N HIS A 176 -12.43 -5.45 -13.17
CA HIS A 176 -13.01 -4.65 -14.25
C HIS A 176 -12.31 -3.30 -14.26
N ALA A 177 -11.68 -2.95 -15.38
CA ALA A 177 -10.92 -1.71 -15.50
C ALA A 177 -11.31 -0.88 -16.72
N ARG A 178 -11.13 0.44 -16.60
CA ARG A 178 -11.22 1.42 -17.69
C ARG A 178 -9.98 2.29 -17.65
N MET A 179 -9.36 2.46 -18.82
CA MET A 179 -8.13 3.22 -18.94
C MET A 179 -8.36 4.50 -19.75
N VAL A 180 -7.77 5.61 -19.31
CA VAL A 180 -7.74 6.89 -20.02
C VAL A 180 -6.29 7.26 -20.29
N THR A 181 -5.94 7.63 -21.51
CA THR A 181 -4.56 8.01 -21.86
C THR A 181 -4.10 9.20 -21.03
N HIS A 182 -2.89 9.13 -20.49
CA HIS A 182 -2.25 10.22 -19.75
C HIS A 182 -0.92 10.58 -20.42
N SER A 183 -0.62 11.88 -20.48
CA SER A 183 0.64 12.35 -21.07
C SER A 183 1.73 12.32 -20.01
N GLY A 184 2.69 11.41 -20.16
CA GLY A 184 3.77 11.20 -19.19
C GLY A 184 3.33 10.38 -17.98
N GLY A 185 4.30 9.93 -17.20
CA GLY A 185 4.11 9.24 -15.93
C GLY A 185 3.28 10.06 -14.94
N VAL A 186 2.52 9.35 -14.11
CA VAL A 186 1.73 9.92 -13.01
C VAL A 186 2.52 9.77 -11.72
N ASN A 187 2.97 10.89 -11.17
CA ASN A 187 3.76 10.96 -9.94
C ASN A 187 2.86 10.80 -8.72
N ARG A 188 1.71 11.50 -8.70
CA ARG A 188 0.68 11.36 -7.67
C ARG A 188 -0.72 11.47 -8.26
N ILE A 189 -1.66 10.72 -7.71
CA ILE A 189 -3.08 10.79 -8.07
C ILE A 189 -3.93 10.83 -6.79
N ARG A 190 -4.94 11.70 -6.78
CA ARG A 190 -5.88 11.84 -5.66
C ARG A 190 -7.29 12.06 -6.16
N ALA A 191 -8.23 11.28 -5.64
CA ALA A 191 -9.65 11.44 -5.88
C ALA A 191 -10.23 12.46 -4.90
N MET A 192 -11.14 13.29 -5.40
CA MET A 192 -11.80 14.29 -4.58
C MET A 192 -12.83 13.61 -3.66
N LYS A 193 -12.67 13.75 -2.33
CA LYS A 193 -13.51 13.04 -1.34
C LYS A 193 -15.02 13.25 -1.51
N GLN A 194 -15.43 14.47 -1.84
CA GLN A 194 -16.85 14.84 -2.00
C GLN A 194 -17.42 14.39 -3.37
N MET A 195 -16.56 14.11 -4.35
CA MET A 195 -16.95 13.65 -5.69
C MET A 195 -15.85 12.73 -6.26
N PRO A 196 -15.83 11.43 -5.89
CA PRO A 196 -14.72 10.52 -6.21
C PRO A 196 -14.45 10.28 -7.71
N SER A 197 -15.36 10.72 -8.58
CA SER A 197 -15.15 10.71 -10.04
C SER A 197 -14.23 11.83 -10.54
N VAL A 198 -14.02 12.88 -9.73
CA VAL A 198 -13.08 13.96 -10.05
C VAL A 198 -11.73 13.63 -9.43
N VAL A 199 -10.70 13.58 -10.27
CA VAL A 199 -9.37 13.12 -9.89
C VAL A 199 -8.32 14.14 -10.31
N ALA A 200 -7.39 14.48 -9.42
CA ALA A 200 -6.23 15.29 -9.74
C ALA A 200 -5.01 14.39 -9.96
N THR A 201 -4.18 14.74 -10.94
CA THR A 201 -2.90 14.08 -11.20
C THR A 201 -1.78 15.10 -11.17
N TRP A 202 -0.66 14.69 -10.58
CA TRP A 202 0.63 15.35 -10.76
C TRP A 202 1.46 14.51 -11.75
N SER A 203 1.99 15.14 -12.79
CA SER A 203 2.73 14.46 -13.87
C SER A 203 4.22 14.78 -13.89
N GLU A 204 5.03 13.82 -14.34
CA GLU A 204 6.45 14.02 -14.68
C GLU A 204 6.68 15.14 -15.71
N THR A 205 5.64 15.51 -16.46
CA THR A 205 5.69 16.60 -17.44
C THR A 205 5.68 18.00 -16.81
N GLY A 206 5.67 18.11 -15.48
CA GLY A 206 5.58 19.39 -14.77
C GLY A 206 4.17 20.00 -14.83
N HIS A 207 3.15 19.16 -14.97
CA HIS A 207 1.76 19.58 -15.09
C HIS A 207 0.90 18.95 -14.01
N VAL A 208 0.00 19.76 -13.46
CA VAL A 208 -1.08 19.30 -12.58
C VAL A 208 -2.37 19.36 -13.36
N GLN A 209 -3.11 18.26 -13.37
CA GLN A 209 -4.30 18.10 -14.20
C GLN A 209 -5.47 17.64 -13.35
N VAL A 210 -6.67 18.11 -13.70
CA VAL A 210 -7.93 17.64 -13.10
C VAL A 210 -8.73 16.90 -14.16
N TRP A 211 -9.23 15.73 -13.83
CA TRP A 211 -9.94 14.81 -14.71
C TRP A 211 -11.35 14.55 -14.18
N ASP A 212 -12.33 14.53 -15.07
CA ASP A 212 -13.67 14.01 -14.78
C ASP A 212 -13.79 12.60 -15.35
N LEU A 213 -13.72 11.61 -14.46
CA LEU A 213 -13.74 10.18 -14.80
C LEU A 213 -15.11 9.55 -14.54
N ARG A 214 -16.19 10.34 -14.46
CA ARG A 214 -17.53 9.83 -14.14
C ARG A 214 -18.00 8.72 -15.07
N ASN A 215 -17.75 8.86 -16.37
CA ASN A 215 -18.13 7.85 -17.35
C ASN A 215 -17.35 6.55 -17.14
N GLN A 216 -16.08 6.63 -16.74
CA GLN A 216 -15.24 5.46 -16.46
C GLN A 216 -15.69 4.76 -15.18
N VAL A 217 -16.00 5.53 -14.13
CA VAL A 217 -16.57 5.02 -12.87
C VAL A 217 -17.92 4.35 -13.12
N GLN A 218 -18.83 4.97 -13.87
CA GLN A 218 -20.11 4.35 -14.21
C GLN A 218 -19.92 3.07 -15.04
N ALA A 219 -19.01 3.09 -16.01
CA ALA A 219 -18.78 1.95 -16.90
C ALA A 219 -18.13 0.72 -16.23
N ILE A 220 -17.49 0.86 -15.06
CA ILE A 220 -17.03 -0.29 -14.26
C ILE A 220 -18.15 -0.84 -13.34
N GLU A 221 -19.22 -0.08 -13.10
CA GLU A 221 -20.37 -0.54 -12.33
C GLU A 221 -21.38 -1.32 -13.18
N GLU A 222 -21.64 -0.86 -14.40
CA GLU A 222 -22.67 -1.42 -15.29
C GLU A 222 -22.24 -2.70 -16.03
N GLU A 223 -20.95 -3.01 -16.08
CA GLU A 223 -20.46 -4.12 -16.90
C GLU A 223 -20.80 -5.49 -16.27
N VAL A 224 -21.54 -6.30 -17.03
CA VAL A 224 -21.87 -7.68 -16.67
C VAL A 224 -20.64 -8.57 -16.95
N PRO A 225 -20.25 -9.48 -16.03
CA PRO A 225 -18.98 -10.20 -16.09
C PRO A 225 -18.70 -11.00 -17.38
N GLU A 226 -19.71 -11.39 -18.16
CA GLU A 226 -19.52 -12.18 -19.39
C GLU A 226 -18.87 -11.37 -20.54
N ASP A 227 -19.06 -10.04 -20.57
CA ASP A 227 -18.50 -9.14 -21.60
C ASP A 227 -17.08 -8.64 -21.26
N ALA A 228 -16.58 -8.91 -20.04
CA ALA A 228 -15.29 -8.43 -19.53
C ALA A 228 -14.06 -9.13 -20.16
N THR A 229 -14.26 -10.16 -20.98
CA THR A 229 -13.18 -10.99 -21.54
C THR A 229 -12.40 -10.33 -22.68
N LYS A 230 -12.85 -9.16 -23.18
CA LYS A 230 -12.10 -8.36 -24.16
C LYS A 230 -11.52 -7.11 -23.50
N PRO A 231 -10.20 -6.88 -23.55
CA PRO A 231 -9.62 -5.62 -23.09
C PRO A 231 -10.23 -4.47 -23.88
N LYS A 232 -11.02 -3.62 -23.23
CA LYS A 232 -11.49 -2.38 -23.84
C LYS A 232 -10.29 -1.45 -23.98
N GLY A 233 -10.08 -0.96 -25.19
CA GLY A 233 -8.94 -0.09 -25.50
C GLY A 233 -8.95 1.16 -24.64
N THR A 234 -7.75 1.68 -24.36
CA THR A 234 -7.56 2.95 -23.65
C THR A 234 -8.28 4.09 -24.38
N VAL A 235 -9.10 4.82 -23.66
CA VAL A 235 -9.86 5.96 -24.20
C VAL A 235 -8.98 7.20 -24.20
N HIS A 236 -9.02 7.97 -25.27
CA HIS A 236 -8.41 9.30 -25.31
C HIS A 236 -9.41 10.35 -24.83
N MET A 237 -9.04 11.12 -23.82
CA MET A 237 -9.85 12.20 -23.26
C MET A 237 -8.93 13.35 -22.83
N ALA A 238 -9.40 14.59 -22.95
CA ALA A 238 -8.68 15.75 -22.43
C ALA A 238 -9.00 15.94 -20.94
N PRO A 239 -8.03 16.38 -20.12
CA PRO A 239 -8.30 16.79 -18.74
C PRO A 239 -9.27 17.98 -18.70
N ALA A 240 -10.09 18.06 -17.66
CA ALA A 240 -11.00 19.15 -17.39
C ALA A 240 -10.27 20.47 -17.08
N HIS A 241 -9.06 20.38 -16.50
CA HIS A 241 -8.18 21.52 -16.28
C HIS A 241 -6.71 21.09 -16.34
N VAL A 242 -5.83 21.98 -16.80
CA VAL A 242 -4.37 21.79 -16.80
C VAL A 242 -3.71 23.05 -16.26
N PHE A 243 -2.78 22.87 -15.33
CA PHE A 243 -1.93 23.94 -14.84
C PHE A 243 -0.47 23.63 -15.10
N SER A 244 0.19 24.60 -15.74
CA SER A 244 1.61 24.56 -16.11
C SER A 244 2.39 25.72 -15.47
N GLY A 245 1.98 26.15 -14.27
CA GLY A 245 2.64 27.25 -13.55
C GLY A 245 3.76 26.81 -12.60
N HIS A 246 3.86 25.52 -12.29
CA HIS A 246 5.01 24.97 -11.56
C HIS A 246 6.28 25.04 -12.40
N LYS A 247 7.43 25.18 -11.73
CA LYS A 247 8.73 25.36 -12.40
C LYS A 247 9.49 24.04 -12.57
N GLU A 248 9.15 23.05 -11.76
CA GLU A 248 9.69 21.69 -11.76
C GLU A 248 8.52 20.72 -11.62
N GLU A 249 8.79 19.43 -11.85
CA GLU A 249 7.86 18.37 -11.44
C GLU A 249 7.73 18.29 -9.91
N GLY A 250 7.01 17.30 -9.39
CA GLY A 250 6.57 17.27 -8.01
C GLY A 250 5.79 16.00 -7.68
N PHE A 251 5.39 15.91 -6.42
CA PHE A 251 4.65 14.77 -5.88
C PHE A 251 3.51 15.25 -4.98
N ALA A 252 3.70 16.33 -4.23
CA ALA A 252 2.74 16.83 -3.24
C ALA A 252 1.40 17.25 -3.87
N LEU A 253 0.32 16.57 -3.49
CA LEU A 253 -1.03 16.79 -4.03
C LEU A 253 -2.07 16.33 -3.00
N ASP A 254 -3.04 17.19 -2.65
CA ASP A 254 -4.13 16.83 -1.73
C ASP A 254 -5.40 17.67 -1.92
N TRP A 255 -6.55 17.01 -1.82
CA TRP A 255 -7.88 17.63 -1.85
C TRP A 255 -8.34 17.98 -0.44
N SER A 256 -8.92 19.17 -0.27
CA SER A 256 -9.49 19.56 1.01
C SER A 256 -10.67 18.63 1.37
N PRO A 257 -10.66 18.01 2.57
CA PRO A 257 -11.82 17.26 3.04
C PRO A 257 -12.98 18.19 3.44
N VAL A 258 -12.67 19.44 3.78
CA VAL A 258 -13.63 20.42 4.32
C VAL A 258 -14.27 21.29 3.24
N VAL A 259 -13.47 21.76 2.27
CA VAL A 259 -13.94 22.67 1.22
C VAL A 259 -14.00 21.93 -0.11
N GLU A 260 -15.23 21.72 -0.61
CA GLU A 260 -15.46 21.01 -1.87
C GLU A 260 -14.66 21.61 -3.04
N GLY A 261 -13.83 20.80 -3.68
CA GLY A 261 -13.12 21.16 -4.91
C GLY A 261 -11.89 22.05 -4.71
N ARG A 262 -11.49 22.28 -3.46
CA ARG A 262 -10.23 22.94 -3.12
C ARG A 262 -9.08 21.94 -3.13
N LEU A 263 -8.00 22.28 -3.82
CA LEU A 263 -6.82 21.41 -4.03
C LEU A 263 -5.54 22.18 -3.72
N LEU A 264 -4.51 21.47 -3.25
CA LEU A 264 -3.13 21.97 -3.16
C LEU A 264 -2.22 21.14 -4.03
N SER A 265 -1.20 21.78 -4.57
CA SER A 265 -0.19 21.12 -5.40
C SER A 265 1.19 21.73 -5.10
N GLY A 266 2.21 20.91 -4.80
CA GLY A 266 3.58 21.32 -4.46
C GLY A 266 4.64 20.71 -5.38
N ASP A 267 5.64 21.50 -5.80
CA ASP A 267 6.72 21.04 -6.68
C ASP A 267 8.05 20.74 -5.96
N CYS A 268 8.95 20.09 -6.71
CA CYS A 268 10.31 19.75 -6.31
C CYS A 268 11.24 20.95 -6.14
N LYS A 269 10.75 22.18 -6.38
CA LYS A 269 11.52 23.39 -6.14
C LYS A 269 11.27 23.93 -4.74
N TRP A 270 10.00 24.25 -4.45
CA TRP A 270 9.48 24.72 -3.15
C TRP A 270 8.04 25.26 -3.25
N ALA A 271 7.50 25.43 -4.46
CA ALA A 271 6.29 26.22 -4.68
C ALA A 271 5.05 25.38 -4.43
N ILE A 272 4.14 25.88 -3.59
CA ILE A 272 2.82 25.31 -3.34
C ILE A 272 1.77 26.25 -3.94
N HIS A 273 0.86 25.72 -4.76
CA HIS A 273 -0.24 26.50 -5.35
C HIS A 273 -1.59 26.05 -4.80
N LEU A 274 -2.48 27.02 -4.59
CA LEU A 274 -3.86 26.81 -4.17
C LEU A 274 -4.78 26.80 -5.38
N TRP A 275 -5.66 25.81 -5.41
CA TRP A 275 -6.70 25.64 -6.40
C TRP A 275 -8.07 25.81 -5.76
N GLU A 276 -8.93 26.57 -6.42
CA GLU A 276 -10.32 26.75 -6.02
C GLU A 276 -11.24 26.34 -7.16
N ARG A 277 -12.37 25.73 -6.82
CA ARG A 277 -13.42 25.41 -7.78
C ARG A 277 -14.38 26.58 -7.88
N GLY A 278 -14.32 27.29 -9.00
CA GLY A 278 -15.19 28.42 -9.32
C GLY A 278 -16.57 27.99 -9.82
N GLU A 279 -17.42 28.99 -10.07
CA GLU A 279 -18.75 28.80 -10.65
C GLU A 279 -18.67 28.04 -11.98
N GLY A 280 -19.64 27.15 -12.20
CA GLY A 280 -19.69 26.29 -13.40
C GLY A 280 -18.67 25.15 -13.39
N GLY A 281 -18.01 24.88 -12.25
CA GLY A 281 -17.13 23.72 -12.07
C GLY A 281 -15.74 23.89 -12.69
N ARG A 282 -15.32 25.12 -13.00
CA ARG A 282 -13.97 25.40 -13.50
C ARG A 282 -13.00 25.58 -12.34
N TRP A 283 -11.79 25.06 -12.48
CA TRP A 283 -10.72 25.32 -11.52
C TRP A 283 -10.02 26.64 -11.80
N MET A 284 -9.71 27.36 -10.73
CA MET A 284 -8.89 28.56 -10.72
C MET A 284 -7.69 28.30 -9.84
N VAL A 285 -6.49 28.52 -10.39
CA VAL A 285 -5.23 28.34 -9.66
C VAL A 285 -4.67 29.71 -9.32
N ASP A 286 -4.38 29.95 -8.03
CA ASP A 286 -3.60 31.13 -7.68
C ASP A 286 -2.16 30.92 -8.17
N ARG A 287 -1.69 31.82 -9.03
CA ARG A 287 -0.33 31.80 -9.58
C ARG A 287 0.73 32.31 -8.62
N THR A 288 0.32 32.86 -7.48
CA THR A 288 1.22 33.26 -6.41
C THR A 288 1.37 32.10 -5.44
N PRO A 289 2.53 31.41 -5.42
CA PRO A 289 2.71 30.28 -4.53
C PRO A 289 2.86 30.72 -3.07
N PHE A 290 2.65 29.78 -2.16
CA PHE A 290 3.08 29.94 -0.76
C PHE A 290 4.60 29.98 -0.69
N HIS A 291 5.14 30.95 0.05
CA HIS A 291 6.58 31.13 0.22
C HIS A 291 6.98 30.71 1.64
N GLY A 292 7.94 29.78 1.75
CA GLY A 292 8.53 29.42 3.05
C GLY A 292 9.47 28.23 3.01
N HIS A 293 9.15 27.18 2.25
CA HIS A 293 10.09 26.09 2.00
C HIS A 293 11.28 26.55 1.16
N GLN A 294 12.43 25.93 1.37
CA GLN A 294 13.69 26.26 0.67
C GLN A 294 14.15 25.16 -0.31
N ALA A 295 13.44 24.03 -0.34
CA ALA A 295 13.70 22.90 -1.22
C ALA A 295 12.38 22.20 -1.59
N SER A 296 12.49 21.05 -2.26
CA SER A 296 11.38 20.21 -2.72
C SER A 296 10.30 20.02 -1.66
N VAL A 297 9.03 20.20 -2.04
CA VAL A 297 7.86 19.85 -1.21
C VAL A 297 7.45 18.43 -1.58
N GLU A 298 7.74 17.49 -0.69
CA GLU A 298 7.53 16.05 -0.94
C GLU A 298 6.07 15.64 -0.68
N ASP A 299 5.45 16.25 0.32
CA ASP A 299 4.07 15.96 0.69
C ASP A 299 3.37 17.15 1.33
N LEU A 300 2.04 17.15 1.23
CA LEU A 300 1.15 18.13 1.84
C LEU A 300 -0.19 17.49 2.19
N GLN A 301 -0.82 17.97 3.26
CA GLN A 301 -2.12 17.47 3.73
C GLN A 301 -2.97 18.63 4.24
N TRP A 302 -4.20 18.74 3.75
CA TRP A 302 -5.19 19.64 4.32
C TRP A 302 -5.53 19.24 5.75
N SER A 303 -5.83 20.24 6.59
CA SER A 303 -6.41 19.97 7.89
C SER A 303 -7.75 19.22 7.72
N PRO A 304 -8.00 18.17 8.52
CA PRO A 304 -9.24 17.41 8.46
C PRO A 304 -10.47 18.22 8.90
N THR A 305 -10.26 19.31 9.65
CA THR A 305 -11.34 20.12 10.24
C THR A 305 -11.34 21.58 9.82
N GLU A 306 -10.17 22.15 9.49
CA GLU A 306 -10.02 23.57 9.19
C GLU A 306 -9.83 23.83 7.69
N GLY A 307 -10.82 24.40 7.02
CA GLY A 307 -10.80 24.57 5.55
C GLY A 307 -9.69 25.48 5.00
N ASN A 308 -9.02 26.27 5.83
CA ASN A 308 -7.95 27.19 5.42
C ASN A 308 -6.56 26.76 5.91
N VAL A 309 -6.44 25.63 6.61
CA VAL A 309 -5.17 25.20 7.21
C VAL A 309 -4.67 23.94 6.51
N PHE A 310 -3.38 23.88 6.24
CA PHE A 310 -2.72 22.68 5.71
C PHE A 310 -1.30 22.55 6.26
N ALA A 311 -0.75 21.34 6.17
CA ALA A 311 0.61 21.00 6.53
C ALA A 311 1.40 20.63 5.28
N SER A 312 2.71 20.83 5.29
CA SER A 312 3.62 20.32 4.27
C SER A 312 4.95 19.89 4.87
N CYS A 313 5.62 18.93 4.21
CA CYS A 313 6.99 18.53 4.51
C CYS A 313 7.89 18.66 3.29
N SER A 314 9.20 18.65 3.52
CA SER A 314 10.18 19.01 2.51
C SER A 314 11.55 18.40 2.75
N VAL A 315 12.32 18.31 1.67
CA VAL A 315 13.78 18.09 1.65
C VAL A 315 14.55 19.14 2.46
N ASP A 316 13.96 20.31 2.72
CA ASP A 316 14.55 21.28 3.66
C ASP A 316 14.47 20.83 5.12
N LYS A 317 13.97 19.60 5.37
CA LYS A 317 13.91 18.90 6.65
C LYS A 317 12.93 19.53 7.64
N THR A 318 12.05 20.40 7.15
CA THR A 318 11.04 21.07 7.96
C THR A 318 9.64 20.55 7.67
N ILE A 319 8.81 20.58 8.72
CA ILE A 319 7.35 20.53 8.58
C ILE A 319 6.83 21.93 8.83
N LYS A 320 5.93 22.40 7.97
CA LYS A 320 5.32 23.73 8.06
C LYS A 320 3.80 23.61 8.08
N ILE A 321 3.17 24.43 8.93
CA ILE A 321 1.72 24.59 9.01
C ILE A 321 1.38 25.95 8.42
N TRP A 322 0.39 25.97 7.54
CA TRP A 322 0.03 27.12 6.73
C TRP A 322 -1.40 27.54 6.97
N ASP A 323 -1.67 28.81 6.73
CA ASP A 323 -3.00 29.38 6.66
C ASP A 323 -3.16 30.01 5.28
N THR A 324 -4.15 29.58 4.49
CA THR A 324 -4.35 30.08 3.13
C THR A 324 -4.64 31.58 3.04
N ARG A 325 -5.01 32.20 4.17
CA ARG A 325 -5.22 33.64 4.31
C ARG A 325 -3.90 34.42 4.35
N GLU A 326 -2.77 33.78 4.64
CA GLU A 326 -1.42 34.37 4.66
C GLU A 326 -0.44 33.53 3.82
N LYS A 327 -0.09 34.05 2.63
CA LYS A 327 0.74 33.32 1.66
C LYS A 327 2.23 33.56 1.79
N LYS A 328 2.64 34.61 2.51
CA LYS A 328 4.04 35.06 2.52
C LYS A 328 4.91 34.29 3.51
N ARG A 329 4.29 33.58 4.46
CA ARG A 329 4.99 32.79 5.47
C ARG A 329 4.09 31.70 6.05
N PRO A 330 4.66 30.60 6.56
CA PRO A 330 3.91 29.64 7.35
C PRO A 330 3.42 30.24 8.68
N ALA A 331 2.37 29.67 9.23
CA ALA A 331 1.87 29.97 10.58
C ALA A 331 2.80 29.38 11.64
N LEU A 332 3.24 28.13 11.44
CA LEU A 332 4.20 27.40 12.29
C LEU A 332 5.20 26.65 11.41
N GLY A 333 6.40 26.39 11.92
CA GLY A 333 7.35 25.52 11.25
C GLY A 333 8.45 25.08 12.20
N ILE A 334 8.89 23.83 12.04
CA ILE A 334 9.93 23.22 12.87
C ILE A 334 10.95 22.49 12.01
N GLN A 335 12.19 22.42 12.47
CA GLN A 335 13.14 21.41 12.02
C GLN A 335 12.69 20.04 12.58
N ALA A 336 12.04 19.23 11.75
CA ALA A 336 11.37 18.00 12.19
C ALA A 336 12.28 16.77 12.10
N SER A 337 13.28 16.78 11.20
CA SER A 337 14.28 15.70 11.08
C SER A 337 15.67 16.26 10.75
N GLU A 338 16.68 15.37 10.85
CA GLU A 338 18.05 15.60 10.40
C GLU A 338 18.24 15.28 8.91
N THR A 339 17.26 14.63 8.29
CA THR A 339 17.20 14.27 6.87
C THR A 339 15.90 14.74 6.23
N ASP A 340 15.78 14.45 4.94
CA ASP A 340 14.63 14.81 4.11
C ASP A 340 13.37 14.13 4.64
N ILE A 341 12.25 14.86 4.62
CA ILE A 341 10.96 14.36 5.10
C ILE A 341 10.08 14.13 3.89
N ASN A 342 9.80 12.87 3.61
CA ASN A 342 9.18 12.43 2.36
C ASN A 342 7.66 12.44 2.42
N VAL A 343 7.09 12.16 3.60
CA VAL A 343 5.66 11.94 3.76
C VAL A 343 5.13 12.47 5.08
N ILE A 344 3.88 12.91 5.08
CA ILE A 344 3.14 13.28 6.29
C ILE A 344 1.71 12.76 6.23
N SER A 345 1.12 12.47 7.39
CA SER A 345 -0.30 12.12 7.49
C SER A 345 -0.93 12.82 8.68
N TRP A 346 -2.06 13.50 8.44
CA TRP A 346 -2.82 14.20 9.46
C TRP A 346 -3.95 13.31 9.96
N ASN A 347 -3.96 13.02 11.26
CA ASN A 347 -4.97 12.17 11.84
C ASN A 347 -6.34 12.87 11.81
N HIS A 348 -7.35 12.25 11.22
CA HIS A 348 -8.71 12.80 11.11
C HIS A 348 -9.60 12.52 12.32
N ILE A 349 -9.19 11.63 13.22
CA ILE A 349 -9.92 11.31 14.46
C ILE A 349 -9.31 12.10 15.63
N ALA A 350 -8.02 11.91 15.89
CA ALA A 350 -7.24 12.71 16.83
C ALA A 350 -6.59 13.90 16.11
N THR A 351 -7.42 14.89 15.77
CA THR A 351 -7.07 16.05 14.92
C THR A 351 -5.81 16.86 15.25
N PRO A 352 -5.26 16.93 16.49
CA PRO A 352 -3.97 17.57 16.69
C PRO A 352 -2.76 16.70 16.33
N MET A 353 -2.95 15.43 15.99
CA MET A 353 -1.86 14.49 15.68
C MET A 353 -1.45 14.54 14.21
N LEU A 354 -0.14 14.63 13.97
CA LEU A 354 0.47 14.54 12.65
C LEU A 354 1.58 13.48 12.69
N ALA A 355 1.65 12.62 11.69
CA ALA A 355 2.76 11.69 11.49
C ALA A 355 3.68 12.18 10.38
N SER A 356 4.97 11.88 10.46
CA SER A 356 5.95 12.15 9.41
C SER A 356 6.95 11.02 9.27
N GLY A 357 7.39 10.72 8.04
CA GLY A 357 8.44 9.74 7.74
C GLY A 357 9.60 10.37 6.97
N ASP A 358 10.83 9.94 7.28
CA ASP A 358 12.05 10.48 6.68
C ASP A 358 12.92 9.45 5.95
N ASP A 359 13.98 9.94 5.31
CA ASP A 359 14.99 9.15 4.56
C ASP A 359 15.77 8.13 5.40
N HIS A 360 15.76 8.25 6.72
CA HIS A 360 16.41 7.29 7.61
C HIS A 360 15.45 6.22 8.14
N GLY A 361 14.23 6.14 7.58
CA GLY A 361 13.23 5.16 7.99
C GLY A 361 12.60 5.50 9.34
N ILE A 362 12.76 6.73 9.83
CA ILE A 362 12.24 7.14 11.12
C ILE A 362 10.86 7.75 10.95
N LEU A 363 9.90 7.26 11.74
CA LEU A 363 8.59 7.88 11.91
C LEU A 363 8.59 8.74 13.17
N ARG A 364 8.00 9.94 13.08
CA ARG A 364 7.74 10.81 14.23
C ARG A 364 6.27 11.18 14.26
N ILE A 365 5.73 11.23 15.48
CA ILE A 365 4.36 11.69 15.74
C ILE A 365 4.42 13.01 16.48
N TRP A 366 3.61 13.98 16.06
CA TRP A 366 3.64 15.36 16.53
C TRP A 366 2.28 15.76 17.10
N ASP A 367 2.31 16.55 18.17
CA ASP A 367 1.12 17.25 18.68
C ASP A 367 1.18 18.72 18.26
N LEU A 368 0.22 19.16 17.45
CA LEU A 368 0.16 20.55 16.99
C LEU A 368 -0.06 21.56 18.13
N ARG A 369 -0.52 21.12 19.31
CA ARG A 369 -0.64 21.97 20.50
C ARG A 369 0.72 22.25 21.16
N ASN A 370 1.71 21.40 20.90
CA ASN A 370 3.10 21.55 21.36
C ASN A 370 4.09 21.37 20.20
N PHE A 371 3.88 22.10 19.12
CA PHE A 371 4.65 21.93 17.88
C PHE A 371 6.00 22.65 17.93
N THR A 372 6.99 21.98 18.52
CA THR A 372 8.35 22.50 18.73
C THR A 372 9.41 21.50 18.29
N GLU A 373 10.62 21.98 18.03
CA GLU A 373 11.76 21.12 17.66
C GLU A 373 12.08 20.13 18.79
N GLY A 374 12.15 18.84 18.45
CA GLY A 374 12.31 17.76 19.43
C GLY A 374 11.06 17.42 20.25
N GLY A 375 9.95 18.14 20.09
CA GLY A 375 8.68 17.93 20.81
C GLY A 375 7.78 16.84 20.25
N HIS A 376 8.33 15.80 19.63
CA HIS A 376 7.54 14.67 19.12
C HIS A 376 7.00 13.82 20.28
N VAL A 377 5.75 13.35 20.15
CA VAL A 377 5.09 12.49 21.15
C VAL A 377 5.47 11.02 21.00
N ALA A 378 5.86 10.60 19.80
CA ALA A 378 6.39 9.25 19.56
C ALA A 378 7.48 9.27 18.47
N TYR A 379 8.36 8.28 18.55
CA TYR A 379 9.52 8.09 17.67
C TYR A 379 9.67 6.60 17.38
N PHE A 380 9.57 6.22 16.10
CA PHE A 380 9.74 4.83 15.67
C PHE A 380 10.92 4.71 14.73
N LYS A 381 11.90 3.91 15.13
CA LYS A 381 13.04 3.53 14.30
C LYS A 381 12.97 2.03 14.06
N TYR A 382 12.53 1.66 12.86
CA TYR A 382 12.34 0.27 12.46
C TYR A 382 12.68 0.07 11.00
N HIS A 383 12.10 0.90 10.12
CA HIS A 383 12.42 0.85 8.70
C HIS A 383 13.91 1.11 8.47
N THR A 384 14.46 0.41 7.49
CA THR A 384 15.90 0.42 7.20
C THR A 384 16.24 1.22 5.93
N GLY A 385 15.22 1.75 5.26
CA GLY A 385 15.34 2.66 4.13
C GLY A 385 14.35 3.83 4.23
N PRO A 386 14.34 4.74 3.25
CA PRO A 386 13.42 5.87 3.21
C PRO A 386 11.96 5.45 3.39
N VAL A 387 11.20 6.20 4.18
CA VAL A 387 9.74 6.02 4.29
C VAL A 387 9.09 6.56 3.02
N THR A 388 8.29 5.72 2.35
CA THR A 388 7.63 6.04 1.08
C THR A 388 6.16 6.42 1.23
N SER A 389 5.50 5.95 2.29
CA SER A 389 4.11 6.32 2.62
C SER A 389 3.87 6.21 4.12
N VAL A 390 2.97 7.05 4.64
CA VAL A 390 2.45 6.95 6.00
C VAL A 390 0.99 7.36 6.00
N GLU A 391 0.12 6.62 6.69
CA GLU A 391 -1.31 6.96 6.77
C GLU A 391 -1.94 6.55 8.11
N TRP A 392 -2.61 7.50 8.76
CA TRP A 392 -3.47 7.21 9.91
C TRP A 392 -4.72 6.43 9.53
N SER A 393 -5.11 5.48 10.38
CA SER A 393 -6.29 4.65 10.18
C SER A 393 -7.60 5.46 10.12
N PRO A 394 -8.46 5.19 9.12
CA PRO A 394 -9.89 5.39 9.03
C PRO A 394 -10.71 5.56 10.29
N PHE A 395 -10.41 4.63 11.18
CA PHE A 395 -11.36 4.06 12.13
C PHE A 395 -10.83 4.09 13.56
N GLU A 396 -9.52 4.23 13.73
CA GLU A 396 -8.84 4.16 15.02
C GLU A 396 -7.85 5.32 15.17
N SER A 397 -7.98 6.10 16.24
CA SER A 397 -7.17 7.31 16.43
C SER A 397 -5.70 7.04 16.76
N SER A 398 -5.37 5.83 17.22
CA SER A 398 -4.01 5.45 17.62
C SER A 398 -3.27 4.63 16.56
N SER A 399 -3.97 4.19 15.51
CA SER A 399 -3.44 3.25 14.52
C SER A 399 -2.95 3.98 13.26
N LEU A 400 -1.77 3.61 12.77
CA LEU A 400 -1.24 4.08 11.49
C LEU A 400 -0.48 2.98 10.75
N ALA A 401 -0.33 3.14 9.44
CA ALA A 401 0.50 2.27 8.61
C ALA A 401 1.62 3.08 7.95
N SER A 402 2.76 2.45 7.71
CA SER A 402 3.90 3.03 6.98
C SER A 402 4.48 2.03 5.98
N SER A 403 5.01 2.53 4.86
CA SER A 403 5.79 1.74 3.90
C SER A 403 7.17 2.34 3.69
N SER A 404 8.12 1.52 3.25
CA SER A 404 9.48 1.95 2.99
C SER A 404 10.08 1.28 1.75
N GLU A 405 11.12 1.91 1.20
CA GLU A 405 11.98 1.31 0.18
C GLU A 405 12.67 0.03 0.65
N ASP A 406 12.66 -0.27 1.96
CA ASP A 406 13.09 -1.56 2.52
C ASP A 406 12.14 -2.74 2.20
N HIS A 407 11.11 -2.50 1.38
CA HIS A 407 10.15 -3.48 0.88
C HIS A 407 9.13 -3.96 1.92
N GLN A 408 9.00 -3.26 3.05
CA GLN A 408 8.07 -3.61 4.11
C GLN A 408 6.97 -2.56 4.27
N VAL A 409 5.81 -3.04 4.72
CA VAL A 409 4.73 -2.19 5.25
C VAL A 409 4.53 -2.58 6.70
N ALA A 410 4.57 -1.61 7.60
CA ALA A 410 4.39 -1.81 9.04
C ALA A 410 3.08 -1.14 9.50
N VAL A 411 2.35 -1.81 10.40
CA VAL A 411 1.19 -1.25 11.09
C VAL A 411 1.56 -1.02 12.54
N TRP A 412 1.18 0.15 13.05
CA TRP A 412 1.52 0.63 14.38
C TRP A 412 0.25 0.95 15.16
N ASP A 413 0.24 0.67 16.46
CA ASP A 413 -0.78 1.17 17.39
C ASP A 413 -0.11 1.90 18.57
N LEU A 414 -0.36 3.19 18.68
CA LEU A 414 0.14 4.05 19.75
C LEU A 414 -0.44 3.73 21.13
N ALA A 415 -1.56 3.00 21.19
CA ALA A 415 -2.16 2.60 22.46
C ALA A 415 -1.50 1.36 23.08
N VAL A 416 -0.67 0.65 22.31
CA VAL A 416 -0.02 -0.60 22.75
C VAL A 416 1.27 -0.30 23.51
N GLU A 417 1.34 -0.83 24.71
CA GLU A 417 2.50 -0.80 25.60
C GLU A 417 3.06 -2.23 25.80
N ARG A 418 4.33 -2.36 26.21
CA ARG A 418 4.87 -3.69 26.55
C ARG A 418 4.26 -4.19 27.86
N ASP A 419 3.68 -5.38 27.83
CA ASP A 419 3.31 -6.13 29.02
C ASP A 419 4.28 -7.31 29.19
N ALA A 420 5.13 -7.23 30.21
CA ALA A 420 6.15 -8.24 30.49
C ALA A 420 5.56 -9.58 30.95
N GLU A 421 4.36 -9.57 31.56
CA GLU A 421 3.69 -10.79 32.01
C GLU A 421 3.10 -11.53 30.80
N GLU A 422 2.41 -10.82 29.89
CA GLU A 422 1.88 -11.41 28.64
C GLU A 422 3.00 -11.94 27.72
N GLU A 423 4.13 -11.23 27.63
CA GLU A 423 5.30 -11.71 26.89
C GLU A 423 5.91 -12.99 27.50
N ALA A 424 6.03 -13.06 28.83
CA ALA A 424 6.55 -14.24 29.53
C ALA A 424 5.62 -15.46 29.40
N GLU A 425 4.30 -15.25 29.39
CA GLU A 425 3.32 -16.30 29.13
C GLU A 425 3.38 -16.77 27.67
N ALA A 426 3.45 -15.86 26.71
CA ALA A 426 3.58 -16.21 25.29
C ALA A 426 4.87 -16.99 24.98
N MET A 427 5.98 -16.65 25.64
CA MET A 427 7.25 -17.40 25.54
C MET A 427 7.14 -18.83 26.08
N GLN A 428 6.36 -19.03 27.15
CA GLN A 428 6.11 -20.37 27.71
C GLN A 428 5.24 -21.22 26.79
N VAL A 429 4.26 -20.61 26.11
CA VAL A 429 3.33 -21.31 25.21
C VAL A 429 3.98 -21.68 23.86
N ASN A 430 4.86 -20.82 23.32
CA ASN A 430 5.48 -21.02 21.99
C ASN A 430 6.86 -21.70 22.03
N GLU A 431 7.21 -22.44 23.10
CA GLU A 431 8.50 -23.14 23.25
C GLU A 431 9.74 -22.29 22.92
N GLY A 432 9.70 -20.97 23.19
CA GLY A 432 10.81 -20.06 22.87
C GLY A 432 10.98 -19.69 21.39
N GLN A 433 10.04 -20.03 20.50
CA GLN A 433 10.10 -19.64 19.08
C GLN A 433 9.74 -18.16 18.83
N ALA A 434 9.22 -17.45 19.84
CA ALA A 434 8.68 -16.09 19.73
C ALA A 434 9.41 -15.08 20.63
N GLU A 435 10.75 -15.14 20.71
CA GLU A 435 11.51 -14.01 21.26
C GLU A 435 11.45 -12.83 20.29
N ALA A 436 10.59 -11.86 20.59
CA ALA A 436 10.63 -10.54 19.97
C ALA A 436 11.93 -9.85 20.39
N PRO A 437 12.81 -9.43 19.46
CA PRO A 437 14.02 -8.71 19.83
C PRO A 437 13.69 -7.46 20.65
N ASP A 438 14.48 -7.20 21.70
CA ASP A 438 14.33 -6.06 22.61
C ASP A 438 14.29 -4.71 21.88
N GLU A 439 14.81 -4.65 20.67
CA GLU A 439 14.89 -3.46 19.81
C GLU A 439 13.59 -3.16 19.04
N LEU A 440 12.61 -4.06 18.99
CA LEU A 440 11.33 -3.80 18.31
C LEU A 440 10.41 -2.91 19.15
N PRO A 441 9.91 -1.78 18.61
CA PRO A 441 8.93 -0.96 19.32
C PRO A 441 7.69 -1.77 19.69
N ALA A 442 7.16 -1.56 20.91
CA ALA A 442 5.98 -2.28 21.41
C ALA A 442 4.74 -2.05 20.54
N GLN A 443 4.69 -0.86 19.93
CA GLN A 443 3.64 -0.35 19.08
C GLN A 443 3.59 -1.04 17.72
N LEU A 444 4.62 -1.81 17.32
CA LEU A 444 4.62 -2.53 16.05
C LEU A 444 3.65 -3.72 16.12
N MET A 445 2.56 -3.64 15.37
CA MET A 445 1.47 -4.62 15.38
C MET A 445 1.57 -5.65 14.27
N PHE A 446 1.99 -5.22 13.08
CA PHE A 446 2.01 -6.06 11.91
C PHE A 446 3.10 -5.64 10.93
N VAL A 447 3.66 -6.61 10.21
CA VAL A 447 4.60 -6.37 9.12
C VAL A 447 4.16 -7.18 7.90
N HIS A 448 3.78 -6.47 6.83
CA HIS A 448 3.54 -7.06 5.54
C HIS A 448 4.83 -7.05 4.70
N GLN A 449 5.13 -8.19 4.08
CA GLN A 449 6.24 -8.38 3.16
C GLN A 449 5.79 -9.17 1.93
N GLY A 450 6.64 -9.21 0.91
CA GLY A 450 6.40 -9.98 -0.32
C GLY A 450 6.20 -9.12 -1.57
N GLN A 451 6.10 -7.81 -1.41
CA GLN A 451 6.19 -6.84 -2.50
C GLN A 451 7.62 -6.30 -2.63
N LYS A 452 7.95 -5.77 -3.81
CA LYS A 452 9.25 -5.11 -4.04
C LYS A 452 9.05 -3.64 -4.28
N ASP A 453 9.80 -2.81 -3.56
CA ASP A 453 9.81 -1.37 -3.74
C ASP A 453 8.38 -0.78 -3.61
N VAL A 454 7.85 -0.80 -2.38
CA VAL A 454 6.50 -0.31 -2.07
C VAL A 454 6.49 1.21 -2.14
N LYS A 455 5.58 1.76 -2.96
CA LYS A 455 5.54 3.19 -3.28
C LYS A 455 4.49 3.97 -2.52
N GLU A 456 3.30 3.40 -2.36
CA GLU A 456 2.20 4.04 -1.66
C GLU A 456 1.33 2.99 -0.99
N LEU A 457 0.72 3.37 0.14
CA LEU A 457 -0.29 2.59 0.85
C LEU A 457 -1.51 3.48 1.12
N HIS A 458 -2.69 2.86 1.17
CA HIS A 458 -3.92 3.48 1.65
C HIS A 458 -4.71 2.51 2.52
N TRP A 459 -5.32 3.02 3.59
CA TRP A 459 -6.38 2.25 4.25
C TRP A 459 -7.64 2.24 3.39
N HIS A 460 -8.37 1.13 3.39
CA HIS A 460 -9.66 1.10 2.73
C HIS A 460 -10.66 1.96 3.53
N PRO A 461 -11.26 3.01 2.93
CA PRO A 461 -12.03 4.00 3.68
C PRO A 461 -13.36 3.47 4.25
N GLN A 462 -13.79 2.28 3.84
CA GLN A 462 -15.07 1.67 4.23
C GLN A 462 -14.97 0.22 4.74
N ILE A 463 -13.78 -0.38 4.75
CA ILE A 463 -13.55 -1.77 5.20
C ILE A 463 -12.49 -1.66 6.31
N PRO A 464 -12.89 -1.69 7.59
CA PRO A 464 -11.97 -1.50 8.71
C PRO A 464 -10.83 -2.54 8.70
N GLY A 465 -9.61 -2.08 8.95
CA GLY A 465 -8.41 -2.91 8.99
C GLY A 465 -7.85 -3.33 7.61
N ALA A 466 -8.59 -3.10 6.51
CA ALA A 466 -8.09 -3.44 5.18
C ALA A 466 -7.14 -2.36 4.65
N LEU A 467 -6.05 -2.80 4.03
CA LEU A 467 -4.99 -2.01 3.43
C LEU A 467 -4.86 -2.37 1.95
N VAL A 468 -4.47 -1.36 1.18
CA VAL A 468 -4.08 -1.49 -0.21
C VAL A 468 -2.69 -0.91 -0.35
N THR A 469 -1.82 -1.57 -1.10
CA THR A 469 -0.45 -1.11 -1.34
C THR A 469 -0.14 -1.21 -2.82
N THR A 470 0.70 -0.30 -3.33
CA THR A 470 1.25 -0.38 -4.68
C THR A 470 2.77 -0.48 -4.62
N SER A 471 3.34 -1.23 -5.56
CA SER A 471 4.76 -1.57 -5.61
C SER A 471 5.21 -1.81 -7.05
N SER A 472 6.50 -2.04 -7.25
CA SER A 472 7.04 -2.35 -8.58
C SER A 472 6.46 -3.62 -9.23
N ASP A 473 5.93 -4.55 -8.42
CA ASP A 473 5.34 -5.82 -8.85
C ASP A 473 3.79 -5.86 -8.80
N GLY A 474 3.15 -4.75 -8.43
CA GLY A 474 1.71 -4.55 -8.57
C GLY A 474 1.03 -4.08 -7.29
N PHE A 475 -0.15 -4.61 -7.01
CA PHE A 475 -0.95 -4.24 -5.85
C PHE A 475 -1.17 -5.43 -4.93
N ASN A 476 -1.13 -5.20 -3.63
CA ASN A 476 -1.70 -6.11 -2.65
C ASN A 476 -2.91 -5.46 -1.98
N ILE A 477 -3.95 -6.25 -1.78
CA ILE A 477 -5.17 -5.89 -1.06
C ILE A 477 -5.33 -6.90 0.05
N TYR A 478 -5.22 -6.47 1.30
CA TYR A 478 -5.19 -7.39 2.42
C TYR A 478 -5.75 -6.77 3.69
N LYS A 479 -6.16 -7.64 4.62
CA LYS A 479 -6.51 -7.26 5.99
C LYS A 479 -5.72 -8.16 6.94
N PRO A 480 -4.80 -7.61 7.76
CA PRO A 480 -4.16 -8.39 8.82
C PRO A 480 -5.20 -8.89 9.82
N SER A 481 -5.04 -10.10 10.35
CA SER A 481 -6.01 -10.70 11.27
C SER A 481 -6.03 -10.06 12.67
N ASN A 482 -5.01 -9.27 13.02
CA ASN A 482 -4.86 -8.59 14.30
C ASN A 482 -4.96 -7.06 14.18
N VAL A 483 -5.52 -6.53 13.09
CA VAL A 483 -5.63 -5.09 12.82
C VAL A 483 -7.06 -4.69 12.47
N GLY A 484 -7.52 -3.59 13.06
CA GLY A 484 -8.87 -3.06 12.93
C GLY A 484 -9.69 -3.25 14.21
N PRO A 485 -10.87 -2.60 14.29
CA PRO A 485 -11.67 -2.63 15.50
C PRO A 485 -12.08 -4.05 15.84
N GLU A 486 -11.95 -4.42 17.12
CA GLU A 486 -12.52 -5.67 17.64
C GLU A 486 -14.03 -5.68 17.32
N VAL A 487 -14.48 -6.74 16.65
CA VAL A 487 -15.90 -6.93 16.27
C VAL A 487 -16.68 -7.52 17.43
#